data_AF-A0A7U2I8K2-F1
#
_entry.id   AF-A0A7U2I8K2-F1
#
_cell.length_a   1.000
_cell.length_b   1.000
_cell.length_c   1.000
_cell.angle_alpha   90.00
_cell.angle_beta   90.00
_cell.angle_gamma   90.00
#
_symmetry.space_group_name_H-M   'P 1'
#
loop_
_entity.id
_entity.type
_entity.pdbx_description
1 polymer ?
#
loop_
_entity_poly.entity_id
_entity_poly.type
_entity_poly.pdbx_seq_one_letter_code
_entity_poly.pdbx_strand_id
1 'polypeptide(L)'
;MTLNEEESSRMLGWPYTQSPWDGSELGKWGYSRDTQDEERNEYTCNFARYGMRPAFRDLNIDMRPVEHGGPNHCFSVQHRAGPSIKNYPMETGGFARIGINVVSGIIYFLARSSPEVAAEAYWDVDEASWNQIAGGTNNLQNIKYFIAMQITNDETLEIVPRALKAMGVSDGQAKLWPGTGFTVGAENETEKEAADALIGCHNGLAAGYFLLQHKRQLGGAKYIWKVVVFKSDPGELQLLFYVDADAHPEKRRADKAGAVRSTAVGKGASRTSYVREHIFRARL
;
A
#
# COMPACT_ATOMS: atom_id res chain seq x y z
N MET A 1 3.84 -3.26 9.19
CA MET A 1 2.47 -3.55 9.69
C MET A 1 1.73 -4.44 8.70
N THR A 2 1.66 -5.75 8.95
CA THR A 2 0.97 -6.70 8.06
C THR A 2 0.26 -7.74 8.92
N LEU A 3 -0.91 -7.33 9.42
CA LEU A 3 -1.65 -8.06 10.44
C LEU A 3 -2.48 -9.18 9.80
N ASN A 4 -2.43 -10.37 10.39
CA ASN A 4 -3.37 -11.45 10.08
C ASN A 4 -4.80 -11.09 10.54
N GLU A 5 -5.78 -11.96 10.30
CA GLU A 5 -7.19 -11.64 10.60
C GLU A 5 -7.43 -11.36 12.09
N GLU A 6 -6.83 -12.14 12.98
CA GLU A 6 -6.94 -11.96 14.43
C GLU A 6 -6.29 -10.65 14.88
N GLU A 7 -5.06 -10.39 14.44
CA GLU A 7 -4.33 -9.17 14.74
C GLU A 7 -5.05 -7.92 14.20
N SER A 8 -5.61 -8.01 13.00
CA SER A 8 -6.38 -6.91 12.40
C SER A 8 -7.66 -6.60 13.17
N SER A 9 -8.30 -7.62 13.74
CA SER A 9 -9.50 -7.48 14.59
C SER A 9 -9.22 -6.72 15.87
N ARG A 10 -8.02 -6.92 16.44
CA ARG A 10 -7.57 -6.21 17.64
C ARG A 10 -7.20 -4.77 17.32
N MET A 11 -6.53 -4.53 16.18
CA MET A 11 -6.06 -3.18 15.81
C MET A 11 -7.21 -2.25 15.39
N LEU A 12 -8.08 -2.69 14.49
CA LEU A 12 -9.13 -1.82 13.93
C LEU A 12 -10.41 -1.77 14.79
N GLY A 13 -10.51 -2.66 15.79
CA GLY A 13 -11.74 -2.92 16.52
C GLY A 13 -12.77 -3.62 15.64
N TRP A 14 -13.42 -4.67 16.17
CA TRP A 14 -14.61 -5.24 15.55
C TRP A 14 -15.67 -4.13 15.41
N PRO A 15 -16.30 -3.90 14.24
CA PRO A 15 -16.39 -4.74 13.02
C PRO A 15 -15.49 -4.34 11.84
N TYR A 16 -14.50 -3.45 12.03
CA TYR A 16 -13.82 -2.78 10.92
C TYR A 16 -12.69 -3.58 10.24
N THR A 17 -12.58 -4.90 10.48
CA THR A 17 -11.56 -5.75 9.83
C THR A 17 -11.77 -5.92 8.34
N GLN A 18 -13.00 -5.79 7.90
CA GLN A 18 -13.40 -5.79 6.51
C GLN A 18 -14.21 -4.52 6.29
N SER A 19 -13.78 -3.70 5.33
CA SER A 19 -14.58 -2.54 4.95
C SER A 19 -15.97 -3.01 4.51
N PRO A 20 -17.07 -2.46 5.08
CA PRO A 20 -18.42 -2.70 4.59
C PRO A 20 -18.70 -1.96 3.28
N TRP A 21 -17.79 -1.07 2.88
CA TRP A 21 -17.89 -0.22 1.70
C TRP A 21 -16.95 -0.70 0.60
N ASP A 22 -17.38 -0.63 -0.67
CA ASP A 22 -16.70 -1.26 -1.80
C ASP A 22 -16.23 -0.34 -2.94
N GLY A 23 -16.74 0.88 -3.00
CA GLY A 23 -16.45 1.87 -4.06
C GLY A 23 -17.64 2.74 -4.41
N SER A 24 -18.84 2.24 -4.18
CA SER A 24 -20.06 2.79 -4.78
C SER A 24 -20.69 3.96 -4.02
N GLU A 25 -20.26 4.18 -2.77
CA GLU A 25 -20.88 5.14 -1.85
C GLU A 25 -20.24 6.52 -1.82
N LEU A 26 -19.09 6.74 -2.47
CA LEU A 26 -18.36 8.04 -2.47
C LEU A 26 -19.25 9.26 -2.65
N GLY A 27 -20.24 9.19 -3.55
CA GLY A 27 -21.18 10.30 -3.78
C GLY A 27 -22.01 10.68 -2.55
N LYS A 28 -22.33 9.71 -1.68
CA LYS A 28 -23.03 9.95 -0.40
C LYS A 28 -22.16 10.76 0.57
N TRP A 29 -20.85 10.72 0.39
CA TRP A 29 -19.85 11.38 1.24
C TRP A 29 -19.32 12.66 0.59
N GLY A 30 -19.98 13.20 -0.45
CA GLY A 30 -19.58 14.46 -1.07
C GLY A 30 -18.41 14.37 -2.05
N TYR A 31 -17.91 13.17 -2.34
CA TYR A 31 -16.93 12.97 -3.39
C TYR A 31 -17.60 12.90 -4.76
N SER A 32 -17.01 13.58 -5.72
CA SER A 32 -17.35 13.46 -7.13
C SER A 32 -16.16 12.88 -7.89
N ARG A 33 -16.46 12.08 -8.93
CA ARG A 33 -15.45 11.77 -9.93
C ARG A 33 -15.26 13.03 -10.75
N ASP A 34 -14.01 13.44 -10.92
CA ASP A 34 -13.73 14.55 -11.83
C ASP A 34 -13.87 14.04 -13.27
N THR A 35 -15.03 14.33 -13.88
CA THR A 35 -15.34 13.94 -15.27
C THR A 35 -14.73 14.91 -16.28
N GLN A 36 -14.29 16.10 -15.86
CA GLN A 36 -13.50 16.99 -16.72
C GLN A 36 -12.05 16.48 -16.86
N ASP A 37 -11.65 15.54 -16.01
CA ASP A 37 -10.33 14.94 -15.97
C ASP A 37 -10.20 13.75 -16.97
N GLU A 38 -11.19 13.36 -17.78
CA GLU A 38 -11.04 12.19 -18.70
C GLU A 38 -9.92 12.36 -19.74
N GLU A 39 -9.84 13.50 -20.44
CA GLU A 39 -8.70 13.84 -21.31
C GLU A 39 -7.38 13.94 -20.51
N ARG A 40 -7.45 14.43 -19.27
CA ARG A 40 -6.28 14.54 -18.39
C ARG A 40 -5.84 13.19 -17.83
N ASN A 41 -6.75 12.24 -17.70
CA ASN A 41 -6.51 10.89 -17.20
C ASN A 41 -5.77 10.08 -18.25
N GLU A 42 -6.07 10.23 -19.54
CA GLU A 42 -5.27 9.68 -20.64
C GLU A 42 -3.79 10.13 -20.51
N TYR A 43 -3.59 11.43 -20.31
CA TYR A 43 -2.25 12.02 -20.16
C TYR A 43 -1.53 11.51 -18.91
N THR A 44 -2.26 11.43 -17.79
CA THR A 44 -1.73 11.09 -16.46
C THR A 44 -1.50 9.60 -16.29
N CYS A 45 -2.25 8.76 -17.00
CA CYS A 45 -2.14 7.30 -16.92
C CYS A 45 -1.06 6.73 -17.86
N ASN A 46 -0.33 7.60 -18.56
CA ASN A 46 0.84 7.25 -19.36
C ASN A 46 2.11 7.34 -18.51
N PHE A 47 2.52 6.21 -17.92
CA PHE A 47 3.64 6.15 -16.98
C PHE A 47 5.01 6.39 -17.61
N ALA A 48 5.11 6.33 -18.95
CA ALA A 48 6.35 6.62 -19.65
C ALA A 48 6.82 8.07 -19.46
N ARG A 49 5.90 8.97 -19.09
CA ARG A 49 6.16 10.40 -18.87
C ARG A 49 6.75 10.71 -17.51
N TYR A 50 6.59 9.80 -16.56
CA TYR A 50 7.08 9.94 -15.19
C TYR A 50 8.46 9.32 -15.02
N GLY A 51 9.19 9.06 -16.11
CA GLY A 51 10.53 8.48 -16.01
C GLY A 51 10.58 7.05 -15.50
N MET A 52 9.46 6.32 -15.58
CA MET A 52 9.32 4.99 -14.97
C MET A 52 9.80 3.85 -15.88
N ARG A 53 10.29 4.16 -17.08
CA ARG A 53 10.67 3.18 -18.09
C ARG A 53 11.63 2.10 -17.57
N PRO A 54 12.72 2.42 -16.83
CA PRO A 54 13.63 1.38 -16.34
C PRO A 54 12.92 0.41 -15.39
N ALA A 55 12.19 0.94 -14.40
CA ALA A 55 11.47 0.14 -13.42
C ALA A 55 10.39 -0.73 -14.07
N PHE A 56 9.57 -0.15 -14.95
CA PHE A 56 8.45 -0.86 -15.56
C PHE A 56 8.94 -1.93 -16.55
N ARG A 57 10.05 -1.70 -17.25
CA ARG A 57 10.68 -2.73 -18.08
C ARG A 57 11.13 -3.93 -17.22
N ASP A 58 11.85 -3.66 -16.13
CA ASP A 58 12.41 -4.70 -15.28
C ASP A 58 11.31 -5.47 -14.51
N LEU A 59 10.19 -4.81 -14.19
CA LEU A 59 9.00 -5.40 -13.55
C LEU A 59 8.00 -6.01 -14.55
N ASN A 60 8.26 -5.89 -15.86
CA ASN A 60 7.36 -6.31 -16.94
C ASN A 60 5.94 -5.70 -16.84
N ILE A 61 5.87 -4.38 -16.65
CA ILE A 61 4.64 -3.60 -16.52
C ILE A 61 4.46 -2.74 -17.78
N ASP A 62 3.32 -2.86 -18.45
CA ASP A 62 2.97 -1.96 -19.57
C ASP A 62 2.59 -0.57 -19.01
N MET A 63 3.24 0.47 -19.53
CA MET A 63 3.09 1.87 -19.11
C MET A 63 1.93 2.60 -19.79
N ARG A 64 1.32 2.01 -20.82
CA ARG A 64 0.31 2.69 -21.64
C ARG A 64 -1.05 2.72 -20.95
N PRO A 65 -1.80 3.82 -21.11
CA PRO A 65 -3.19 3.89 -20.66
C PRO A 65 -4.11 3.03 -21.55
N VAL A 66 -5.32 2.72 -21.07
CA VAL A 66 -6.28 1.87 -21.79
C VAL A 66 -6.69 2.45 -23.15
N GLU A 67 -6.80 3.76 -23.25
CA GLU A 67 -7.13 4.50 -24.46
C GLU A 67 -6.08 4.30 -25.57
N HIS A 68 -4.85 3.92 -25.19
CA HIS A 68 -3.73 3.62 -26.10
C HIS A 68 -3.40 2.13 -26.16
N GLY A 69 -4.37 1.28 -25.84
CA GLY A 69 -4.25 -0.18 -25.89
C GLY A 69 -3.37 -0.78 -24.79
N GLY A 70 -3.14 -0.04 -23.71
CA GLY A 70 -2.48 -0.54 -22.50
C GLY A 70 -3.46 -1.02 -21.42
N PRO A 71 -2.97 -1.51 -20.28
CA PRO A 71 -3.81 -2.04 -19.20
C PRO A 71 -4.06 -1.04 -18.05
N ASN A 72 -3.53 0.18 -18.13
CA ASN A 72 -3.63 1.13 -17.03
C ASN A 72 -4.95 1.90 -17.07
N HIS A 73 -5.70 1.84 -15.97
CA HIS A 73 -6.91 2.62 -15.73
C HIS A 73 -6.65 3.63 -14.61
N CYS A 74 -6.81 4.92 -14.90
CA CYS A 74 -6.63 5.96 -13.89
C CYS A 74 -7.91 6.77 -13.69
N PHE A 75 -8.07 7.28 -12.48
CA PHE A 75 -9.19 8.12 -12.12
C PHE A 75 -8.79 9.09 -11.02
N SER A 76 -9.49 10.22 -11.01
CA SER A 76 -9.41 11.23 -9.95
C SER A 76 -10.74 11.25 -9.21
N VAL A 77 -10.66 11.29 -7.88
CA VAL A 77 -11.78 11.62 -7.01
C VAL A 77 -11.45 12.90 -6.29
N GLN A 78 -12.44 13.78 -6.16
CA GLN A 78 -12.29 15.06 -5.49
C GLN A 78 -13.46 15.31 -4.55
N HIS A 79 -13.17 15.96 -3.43
CA HIS A 79 -14.15 16.36 -2.45
C HIS A 79 -14.48 17.84 -2.63
N ARG A 80 -15.05 18.15 -3.79
CA ARG A 80 -15.49 19.49 -4.18
C ARG A 80 -16.83 19.40 -4.91
N ALA A 81 -17.77 20.28 -4.56
CA ALA A 81 -19.09 20.40 -5.17
C ALA A 81 -19.84 19.06 -5.33
N GLY A 82 -19.63 18.10 -4.42
CA GLY A 82 -20.34 16.82 -4.45
C GLY A 82 -21.83 16.98 -4.20
N PRO A 83 -22.68 16.05 -4.70
CA PRO A 83 -24.13 16.16 -4.62
C PRO A 83 -24.69 16.15 -3.19
N SER A 84 -23.88 15.72 -2.22
CA SER A 84 -24.23 15.68 -0.79
C SER A 84 -23.76 16.92 -0.02
N ILE A 85 -23.01 17.84 -0.65
CA ILE A 85 -22.53 19.09 -0.03
C ILE A 85 -23.66 20.12 -0.10
N LYS A 86 -24.36 20.33 1.03
CA LYS A 86 -25.58 21.16 1.06
C LYS A 86 -25.35 22.62 1.46
N ASN A 87 -24.21 22.98 2.04
CA ASN A 87 -23.87 24.35 2.44
C ASN A 87 -22.36 24.61 2.36
N TYR A 88 -21.97 25.82 1.94
CA TYR A 88 -20.61 26.35 2.08
C TYR A 88 -20.32 26.59 3.57
N PRO A 89 -19.15 26.23 4.14
CA PRO A 89 -17.96 25.61 3.53
C PRO A 89 -17.84 24.14 4.00
N MET A 90 -18.34 23.16 3.22
CA MET A 90 -18.13 21.72 3.47
C MET A 90 -17.32 21.02 2.36
N GLU A 91 -16.74 21.78 1.42
CA GLU A 91 -15.74 21.35 0.44
C GLU A 91 -14.30 21.29 0.98
N THR A 92 -13.85 20.13 1.47
CA THR A 92 -12.46 19.99 1.95
C THR A 92 -11.37 20.10 0.88
N GLY A 93 -11.72 20.05 -0.41
CA GLY A 93 -10.74 20.12 -1.51
C GLY A 93 -9.83 18.88 -1.61
N GLY A 94 -10.03 17.87 -0.76
CA GLY A 94 -9.28 16.62 -0.79
C GLY A 94 -9.38 15.94 -2.15
N PHE A 95 -8.26 15.41 -2.64
CA PHE A 95 -8.23 14.74 -3.92
C PHE A 95 -7.30 13.53 -3.88
N ALA A 96 -7.68 12.49 -4.62
CA ALA A 96 -6.82 11.35 -4.86
C ALA A 96 -6.86 10.99 -6.32
N ARG A 97 -5.66 10.84 -6.91
CA ARG A 97 -5.48 10.26 -8.22
C ARG A 97 -4.84 8.89 -8.08
N ILE A 98 -5.56 7.89 -8.60
CA ILE A 98 -5.20 6.49 -8.47
C ILE A 98 -5.18 5.88 -9.86
N GLY A 99 -4.14 5.09 -10.14
CA GLY A 99 -4.06 4.23 -11.30
C GLY A 99 -4.13 2.76 -10.89
N ILE A 100 -4.62 1.91 -11.78
CA ILE A 100 -4.73 0.47 -11.55
C ILE A 100 -4.38 -0.28 -12.83
N ASN A 101 -3.60 -1.34 -12.66
CA ASN A 101 -3.25 -2.28 -13.72
C ASN A 101 -3.40 -3.71 -13.18
N VAL A 102 -4.56 -4.29 -13.45
CA VAL A 102 -4.92 -5.63 -12.96
C VAL A 102 -4.11 -6.75 -13.61
N VAL A 103 -3.64 -6.52 -14.84
CA VAL A 103 -2.80 -7.47 -15.58
C VAL A 103 -1.46 -7.66 -14.85
N SER A 104 -0.86 -6.54 -14.46
CA SER A 104 0.45 -6.53 -13.79
C SER A 104 0.34 -6.61 -12.26
N GLY A 105 -0.87 -6.45 -11.72
CA GLY A 105 -1.14 -6.52 -10.28
C GLY A 105 -0.62 -5.30 -9.52
N ILE A 106 -0.68 -4.11 -10.11
CA ILE A 106 -0.13 -2.88 -9.49
C ILE A 106 -1.21 -1.81 -9.32
N ILE A 107 -1.15 -1.14 -8.18
CA ILE A 107 -1.90 0.08 -7.87
C ILE A 107 -0.93 1.26 -7.77
N TYR A 108 -1.23 2.33 -8.50
CA TYR A 108 -0.45 3.56 -8.54
C TYR A 108 -1.12 4.63 -7.69
N PHE A 109 -0.41 5.16 -6.71
CA PHE A 109 -0.80 6.36 -5.98
C PHE A 109 -0.07 7.55 -6.58
N LEU A 110 -0.74 8.30 -7.45
CA LEU A 110 -0.12 9.30 -8.33
C LEU A 110 0.01 10.67 -7.67
N ALA A 111 -1.07 11.14 -7.05
CA ALA A 111 -1.10 12.37 -6.28
C ALA A 111 -2.26 12.26 -5.30
N ARG A 112 -2.00 12.57 -4.03
CA ARG A 112 -3.01 12.46 -2.97
C ARG A 112 -2.83 13.62 -2.01
N SER A 113 -3.89 14.38 -1.83
CA SER A 113 -4.02 15.27 -0.69
C SER A 113 -5.22 14.79 0.11
N SER A 114 -4.99 14.47 1.38
CA SER A 114 -6.09 14.11 2.27
C SER A 114 -7.06 15.30 2.36
N PRO A 115 -8.34 15.05 2.65
CA PRO A 115 -9.28 16.10 3.03
C PRO A 115 -8.73 17.02 4.09
N GLU A 116 -7.99 16.47 5.06
CA GLU A 116 -7.33 17.22 6.13
C GLU A 116 -6.27 18.19 5.61
N VAL A 117 -5.29 17.72 4.82
CA VAL A 117 -4.20 18.57 4.29
C VAL A 117 -4.73 19.55 3.23
N ALA A 118 -5.67 19.11 2.39
CA ALA A 118 -6.30 19.99 1.42
C ALA A 118 -7.18 21.03 2.12
N ALA A 119 -7.94 20.65 3.14
CA ALA A 119 -8.72 21.58 3.92
C ALA A 119 -7.82 22.54 4.66
N GLU A 120 -6.69 22.13 5.25
CA GLU A 120 -5.71 23.03 5.89
C GLU A 120 -5.23 24.13 4.94
N ALA A 121 -4.91 23.78 3.69
CA ALA A 121 -4.54 24.77 2.67
C ALA A 121 -5.69 25.70 2.27
N TYR A 122 -6.95 25.27 2.47
CA TYR A 122 -8.14 26.04 2.13
C TYR A 122 -8.76 26.79 3.33
N TRP A 123 -8.67 26.26 4.55
CA TRP A 123 -9.44 26.55 5.76
C TRP A 123 -8.57 26.24 7.01
N ASP A 124 -8.14 27.26 7.76
CA ASP A 124 -7.51 27.11 9.09
C ASP A 124 -8.37 26.22 10.04
N VAL A 125 -7.75 25.32 10.82
CA VAL A 125 -8.20 24.36 11.90
C VAL A 125 -8.68 22.89 11.64
N ASP A 126 -7.89 21.95 12.22
CA ASP A 126 -8.01 20.60 12.85
C ASP A 126 -9.00 19.44 12.42
N GLU A 127 -8.36 18.30 12.04
CA GLU A 127 -8.62 16.82 12.03
C GLU A 127 -9.86 16.11 11.39
N ALA A 128 -9.58 15.16 10.43
CA ALA A 128 -10.13 13.78 10.24
C ALA A 128 -10.65 13.29 8.82
N SER A 129 -9.89 12.38 8.18
CA SER A 129 -10.18 11.06 7.47
C SER A 129 -11.24 10.84 6.35
N TRP A 130 -11.22 9.85 5.41
CA TRP A 130 -10.29 9.23 4.42
C TRP A 130 -11.09 8.25 3.45
N ASN A 131 -10.89 8.34 2.12
CA ASN A 131 -10.87 7.33 1.00
C ASN A 131 -12.07 6.48 0.46
N GLN A 132 -12.09 6.30 -0.89
CA GLN A 132 -12.55 5.09 -1.63
C GLN A 132 -11.86 4.91 -3.01
N ILE A 133 -12.17 3.78 -3.68
CA ILE A 133 -11.29 2.86 -4.43
C ILE A 133 -11.83 2.47 -5.82
N ALA A 134 -10.90 2.04 -6.68
CA ALA A 134 -10.97 1.13 -7.84
C ALA A 134 -12.35 0.67 -8.37
N GLY A 135 -12.69 1.13 -9.57
CA GLY A 135 -13.82 0.59 -10.32
C GLY A 135 -13.63 -0.87 -10.74
N GLY A 136 -14.53 -1.74 -10.24
CA GLY A 136 -15.19 -2.82 -10.99
C GLY A 136 -14.36 -3.94 -11.63
N THR A 137 -13.06 -4.05 -11.39
CA THR A 137 -12.24 -5.11 -11.99
C THR A 137 -12.13 -6.32 -11.06
N ASN A 138 -12.78 -7.42 -11.44
CA ASN A 138 -13.01 -8.63 -10.63
C ASN A 138 -11.76 -9.51 -10.35
N ASN A 139 -10.54 -8.98 -10.39
CA ASN A 139 -9.34 -9.76 -10.06
C ASN A 139 -8.28 -8.98 -9.27
N LEU A 140 -8.67 -8.44 -8.12
CA LEU A 140 -7.74 -7.85 -7.15
C LEU A 140 -6.91 -8.91 -6.40
N GLN A 141 -7.17 -10.19 -6.61
CA GLN A 141 -6.42 -11.28 -5.96
C GLN A 141 -4.95 -11.36 -6.42
N ASN A 142 -4.66 -10.83 -7.61
CA ASN A 142 -3.33 -10.78 -8.23
C ASN A 142 -2.54 -9.51 -7.88
N ILE A 143 -2.89 -8.77 -6.83
CA ILE A 143 -2.08 -7.61 -6.40
C ILE A 143 -0.69 -8.08 -5.96
N LYS A 144 0.32 -7.50 -6.60
CA LYS A 144 1.75 -7.72 -6.39
C LYS A 144 2.46 -6.46 -5.93
N TYR A 145 1.94 -5.28 -6.29
CA TYR A 145 2.64 -4.02 -6.08
C TYR A 145 1.70 -2.88 -5.70
N PHE A 146 2.19 -2.00 -4.82
CA PHE A 146 1.74 -0.61 -4.75
C PHE A 146 2.92 0.28 -5.10
N ILE A 147 2.68 1.39 -5.77
CA ILE A 147 3.72 2.41 -5.96
C ILE A 147 3.18 3.79 -5.62
N ALA A 148 3.88 4.50 -4.74
CA ALA A 148 3.65 5.90 -4.46
C ALA A 148 4.57 6.75 -5.33
N MET A 149 3.96 7.65 -6.08
CA MET A 149 4.59 8.56 -7.02
C MET A 149 4.28 10.01 -6.65
N GLN A 150 5.10 10.94 -7.15
CA GLN A 150 4.97 12.39 -6.89
C GLN A 150 4.81 12.69 -5.39
N ILE A 151 5.71 12.13 -4.58
CA ILE A 151 5.63 12.21 -3.13
C ILE A 151 5.98 13.62 -2.67
N THR A 152 5.02 14.31 -2.07
CA THR A 152 5.17 15.66 -1.50
C THR A 152 4.93 15.71 0.01
N ASN A 153 4.71 14.56 0.66
CA ASN A 153 4.46 14.51 2.09
C ASN A 153 5.76 14.66 2.88
N ASP A 154 5.86 15.73 3.67
CA ASP A 154 7.08 16.10 4.41
C ASP A 154 7.57 14.99 5.32
N GLU A 155 6.69 14.33 6.07
CA GLU A 155 7.08 13.23 6.95
C GLU A 155 7.70 12.05 6.16
N THR A 156 7.12 11.70 5.02
CA THR A 156 7.69 10.68 4.12
C THR A 156 9.06 11.13 3.61
N LEU A 157 9.20 12.41 3.25
CA LEU A 157 10.45 13.00 2.79
C LEU A 157 11.52 13.09 3.90
N GLU A 158 11.13 13.07 5.17
CA GLU A 158 12.05 12.98 6.32
C GLU A 158 12.40 11.54 6.71
N ILE A 159 11.46 10.60 6.56
CA ILE A 159 11.67 9.18 6.86
C ILE A 159 12.66 8.56 5.85
N VAL A 160 12.51 8.87 4.57
CA VAL A 160 13.28 8.24 3.49
C VAL A 160 14.80 8.42 3.66
N PRO A 161 15.35 9.64 3.88
CA PRO A 161 16.78 9.81 4.07
C PRO A 161 17.33 9.07 5.30
N ARG A 162 16.53 8.97 6.37
CA ARG A 162 16.91 8.22 7.58
C ARG A 162 16.98 6.73 7.29
N ALA A 163 15.97 6.18 6.62
CA ALA A 163 15.95 4.78 6.18
C ALA A 163 17.13 4.46 5.24
N LEU A 164 17.45 5.35 4.30
CA LEU A 164 18.57 5.18 3.38
C LEU A 164 19.93 5.18 4.11
N LYS A 165 20.13 6.10 5.07
CA LYS A 165 21.34 6.12 5.91
C LYS A 165 21.49 4.86 6.76
N ALA A 166 20.38 4.34 7.28
CA ALA A 166 20.34 3.07 8.00
C ALA A 166 20.82 1.89 7.13
N MET A 167 20.66 1.99 5.80
CA MET A 167 21.18 1.02 4.81
C MET A 167 22.58 1.37 4.28
N GLY A 168 23.30 2.30 4.92
CA GLY A 168 24.65 2.70 4.53
C GLY A 168 24.73 3.67 3.35
N VAL A 169 23.61 4.26 2.93
CA VAL A 169 23.60 5.33 1.91
C VAL A 169 23.91 6.67 2.58
N SER A 170 25.19 7.05 2.57
CA SER A 170 25.73 8.13 3.40
C SER A 170 25.13 9.52 3.15
N ASP A 171 24.78 9.84 1.91
CA ASP A 171 24.12 11.10 1.54
C ASP A 171 22.61 11.11 1.85
N GLY A 172 22.04 9.96 2.21
CA GLY A 172 20.60 9.79 2.42
C GLY A 172 19.76 10.04 1.17
N GLN A 173 20.37 10.02 -0.02
CA GLN A 173 19.68 10.29 -1.28
C GLN A 173 19.27 9.00 -1.97
N ALA A 174 18.00 8.94 -2.40
CA ALA A 174 17.54 7.85 -3.23
C ALA A 174 18.29 7.86 -4.57
N LYS A 175 18.75 6.68 -4.99
CA LYS A 175 19.39 6.47 -6.30
C LYS A 175 18.32 6.32 -7.38
N LEU A 176 18.69 6.56 -8.64
CA LEU A 176 17.87 6.11 -9.77
C LEU A 176 17.59 4.60 -9.65
N TRP A 177 16.51 4.14 -10.29
CA TRP A 177 16.21 2.70 -10.39
C TRP A 177 17.48 1.87 -10.68
N PRO A 178 17.76 0.78 -9.93
CA PRO A 178 16.86 0.03 -9.04
C PRO A 178 16.73 0.54 -7.60
N GLY A 179 17.43 1.61 -7.23
CA GLY A 179 17.34 2.19 -5.89
C GLY A 179 17.84 1.30 -4.76
N THR A 180 17.24 1.45 -3.57
CA THR A 180 17.58 0.73 -2.34
C THR A 180 16.40 -0.11 -1.87
N GLY A 181 16.62 -1.39 -1.63
CA GLY A 181 15.60 -2.33 -1.13
C GLY A 181 15.66 -2.53 0.38
N PHE A 182 14.50 -2.67 1.00
CA PHE A 182 14.29 -2.90 2.42
C PHE A 182 13.39 -4.12 2.60
N THR A 183 13.82 -5.08 3.41
CA THR A 183 13.06 -6.30 3.69
C THR A 183 12.28 -6.16 5.00
N VAL A 184 10.97 -6.39 4.93
CA VAL A 184 10.11 -6.37 6.11
C VAL A 184 10.40 -7.58 6.97
N GLY A 185 10.61 -7.35 8.27
CA GLY A 185 11.01 -8.41 9.19
C GLY A 185 12.42 -8.95 8.93
N ALA A 186 13.32 -8.11 8.38
CA ALA A 186 14.75 -8.40 8.31
C ALA A 186 15.32 -8.82 9.68
N GLU A 187 16.37 -9.64 9.65
CA GLU A 187 17.09 -10.05 10.87
C GLU A 187 17.96 -8.93 11.43
N ASN A 188 18.47 -8.07 10.54
CA ASN A 188 19.17 -6.87 10.94
C ASN A 188 18.14 -5.86 11.50
N GLU A 189 18.27 -5.52 12.79
CA GLU A 189 17.31 -4.63 13.45
C GLU A 189 17.29 -3.22 12.84
N THR A 190 18.42 -2.72 12.32
CA THR A 190 18.48 -1.43 11.62
C THR A 190 17.70 -1.44 10.30
N GLU A 191 17.82 -2.50 9.49
CA GLU A 191 17.01 -2.65 8.27
C GLU A 191 15.53 -2.84 8.61
N LYS A 192 15.22 -3.63 9.65
CA LYS A 192 13.85 -3.90 10.09
C LYS A 192 13.15 -2.61 10.54
N GLU A 193 13.79 -1.81 11.38
CA GLU A 193 13.25 -0.52 11.83
C GLU A 193 13.04 0.44 10.63
N ALA A 194 14.00 0.50 9.71
CA ALA A 194 13.87 1.30 8.49
C ALA A 194 12.72 0.84 7.60
N ALA A 195 12.55 -0.48 7.42
CA ALA A 195 11.45 -1.05 6.66
C ALA A 195 10.09 -0.78 7.32
N ASP A 196 10.02 -0.88 8.65
CA ASP A 196 8.80 -0.58 9.43
C ASP A 196 8.44 0.90 9.33
N ALA A 197 9.42 1.80 9.40
CA ALA A 197 9.20 3.24 9.21
C ALA A 197 8.68 3.56 7.79
N LEU A 198 9.21 2.91 6.76
CA LEU A 198 8.75 3.09 5.37
C LEU A 198 7.33 2.58 5.13
N ILE A 199 6.89 1.55 5.86
CA ILE A 199 5.49 1.07 5.80
C ILE A 199 4.57 1.92 6.68
N GLY A 200 5.11 2.47 7.77
CA GLY A 200 4.39 3.33 8.69
C GLY A 200 4.25 4.79 8.23
N CYS A 201 4.99 5.23 7.22
CA CYS A 201 4.84 6.58 6.67
C CYS A 201 3.49 6.76 5.99
N HIS A 202 3.05 8.01 5.80
CA HIS A 202 1.80 8.36 5.12
C HIS A 202 1.57 7.59 3.81
N ASN A 203 2.62 7.41 3.00
CA ASN A 203 2.49 6.70 1.73
C ASN A 203 2.36 5.18 1.88
N GLY A 204 3.05 4.59 2.86
CA GLY A 204 3.00 3.16 3.17
C GLY A 204 1.70 2.76 3.89
N LEU A 205 1.18 3.62 4.77
CA LEU A 205 -0.05 3.38 5.52
C LEU A 205 -1.24 3.14 4.59
N ALA A 206 -1.35 3.92 3.52
CA ALA A 206 -2.44 3.75 2.56
C ALA A 206 -2.43 2.35 1.91
N ALA A 207 -1.26 1.81 1.56
CA ALA A 207 -1.13 0.44 1.07
C ALA A 207 -1.47 -0.57 2.18
N GLY A 208 -0.99 -0.32 3.41
CA GLY A 208 -1.27 -1.15 4.58
C GLY A 208 -2.77 -1.27 4.88
N TYR A 209 -3.47 -0.14 5.01
CA TYR A 209 -4.92 -0.09 5.25
C TYR A 209 -5.70 -0.78 4.15
N PHE A 210 -5.31 -0.58 2.88
CA PHE A 210 -5.96 -1.26 1.77
C PHE A 210 -5.87 -2.79 1.91
N LEU A 211 -4.66 -3.31 2.16
CA LEU A 211 -4.48 -4.76 2.34
C LEU A 211 -5.21 -5.28 3.58
N LEU A 212 -5.27 -4.47 4.64
CA LEU A 212 -5.90 -4.82 5.90
C LEU A 212 -7.43 -4.91 5.79
N GLN A 213 -8.06 -3.98 5.06
CA GLN A 213 -9.52 -3.82 5.02
C GLN A 213 -10.21 -4.53 3.85
N HIS A 214 -9.44 -5.04 2.87
CA HIS A 214 -9.98 -5.66 1.65
C HIS A 214 -9.64 -7.15 1.50
N LYS A 215 -9.32 -7.86 2.59
CA LYS A 215 -8.89 -9.27 2.55
C LYS A 215 -9.84 -10.17 1.74
N ARG A 216 -11.17 -9.98 1.84
CA ARG A 216 -12.14 -10.76 1.07
C ARG A 216 -11.97 -10.55 -0.44
N GLN A 217 -11.83 -9.30 -0.87
CA GLN A 217 -11.61 -8.95 -2.28
C GLN A 217 -10.25 -9.45 -2.79
N LEU A 218 -9.26 -9.54 -1.90
CA LEU A 218 -7.90 -10.00 -2.20
C LEU A 218 -7.72 -11.52 -2.18
N GLY A 219 -8.77 -12.27 -1.85
CA GLY A 219 -8.70 -13.74 -1.72
C GLY A 219 -7.95 -14.21 -0.48
N GLY A 220 -7.81 -13.35 0.53
CA GLY A 220 -7.12 -13.63 1.79
C GLY A 220 -6.22 -12.48 2.25
N ALA A 221 -5.48 -12.72 3.33
CA ALA A 221 -4.48 -11.79 3.81
C ALA A 221 -3.29 -11.70 2.85
N LYS A 222 -2.78 -10.49 2.65
CA LYS A 222 -1.62 -10.18 1.80
C LYS A 222 -0.67 -9.29 2.59
N TYR A 223 0.63 -9.43 2.34
CA TYR A 223 1.69 -8.85 3.16
C TYR A 223 2.63 -8.02 2.29
N ILE A 224 2.86 -6.76 2.66
CA ILE A 224 4.03 -6.02 2.16
C ILE A 224 5.27 -6.69 2.75
N TRP A 225 6.17 -7.15 1.89
CA TRP A 225 7.37 -7.87 2.33
C TRP A 225 8.68 -7.19 1.93
N LYS A 226 8.62 -6.30 0.95
CA LYS A 226 9.76 -5.50 0.51
C LYS A 226 9.31 -4.10 0.10
N VAL A 227 10.10 -3.11 0.46
CA VAL A 227 9.96 -1.73 -0.01
C VAL A 227 11.19 -1.39 -0.83
N VAL A 228 11.02 -0.72 -1.96
CA VAL A 228 12.11 -0.19 -2.77
C VAL A 228 11.95 1.31 -2.88
N VAL A 229 12.98 2.03 -2.43
CA VAL A 229 13.08 3.48 -2.51
C VAL A 229 13.98 3.82 -3.69
N PHE A 230 13.46 4.58 -4.66
CA PHE A 230 14.23 4.95 -5.86
C PHE A 230 13.79 6.30 -6.43
N LYS A 231 14.58 6.84 -7.35
CA LYS A 231 14.23 7.98 -8.19
C LYS A 231 13.88 7.51 -9.60
N SER A 232 12.84 8.11 -10.19
CA SER A 232 12.54 7.97 -11.62
C SER A 232 13.56 8.73 -12.48
N ASP A 233 13.46 8.64 -13.80
CA ASP A 233 14.31 9.41 -14.72
C ASP A 233 13.47 10.41 -15.57
N PRO A 234 13.35 11.70 -15.18
CA PRO A 234 14.17 12.41 -14.21
C PRO A 234 13.71 12.25 -12.74
N GLY A 235 14.61 12.65 -11.83
CA GLY A 235 14.87 12.18 -10.47
C GLY A 235 13.80 12.34 -9.37
N GLU A 236 12.52 12.15 -9.66
CA GLU A 236 11.45 12.20 -8.66
C GLU A 236 11.44 10.96 -7.76
N LEU A 237 11.25 11.15 -6.46
CA LEU A 237 11.21 10.07 -5.47
C LEU A 237 9.98 9.17 -5.66
N GLN A 238 10.21 7.86 -5.58
CA GLN A 238 9.22 6.80 -5.70
C GLN A 238 9.37 5.79 -4.55
N LEU A 239 8.25 5.28 -4.04
CA LEU A 239 8.22 4.14 -3.12
C LEU A 239 7.45 2.99 -3.74
N LEU A 240 8.11 1.86 -3.97
CA LEU A 240 7.50 0.63 -4.50
C LEU A 240 7.38 -0.42 -3.38
N PHE A 241 6.17 -0.85 -3.10
CA PHE A 241 5.85 -1.85 -2.09
C PHE A 241 5.51 -3.17 -2.77
N TYR A 242 6.24 -4.23 -2.46
CA TYR A 242 6.02 -5.59 -2.95
C TYR A 242 5.08 -6.33 -2.01
N VAL A 243 4.09 -7.00 -2.59
CA VAL A 243 3.00 -7.67 -1.90
C VAL A 243 3.00 -9.16 -2.23
N ASP A 244 2.82 -10.00 -1.21
CA ASP A 244 2.74 -11.45 -1.36
C ASP A 244 1.83 -12.03 -0.26
N ALA A 245 1.05 -13.07 -0.58
CA ALA A 245 0.22 -13.79 0.40
C ALA A 245 1.08 -14.66 1.34
N ASP A 246 2.21 -15.16 0.86
CA ASP A 246 3.04 -16.12 1.58
C ASP A 246 4.14 -15.46 2.40
N ALA A 247 4.32 -14.15 2.27
CA ALA A 247 5.38 -13.41 2.95
C ALA A 247 5.05 -13.00 4.40
N HIS A 248 4.20 -13.78 5.10
CA HIS A 248 3.95 -13.56 6.52
C HIS A 248 5.28 -13.59 7.30
N PRO A 249 5.61 -12.56 8.11
CA PRO A 249 6.90 -12.48 8.81
C PRO A 249 7.22 -13.72 9.66
N GLU A 250 6.22 -14.28 10.34
CA GLU A 250 6.38 -15.51 11.13
C GLU A 250 6.58 -16.78 10.28
N LYS A 251 5.94 -16.90 9.11
CA LYS A 251 6.18 -18.04 8.20
C LYS A 251 7.61 -18.01 7.68
N ARG A 252 8.13 -16.84 7.30
CA ARG A 252 9.54 -16.68 6.89
C ARG A 252 10.53 -17.04 8.00
N ARG A 253 10.21 -16.73 9.27
CA ARG A 253 11.02 -17.16 10.42
C ARG A 253 10.97 -18.69 10.60
N ALA A 254 9.79 -19.30 10.48
CA ALA A 254 9.62 -20.75 10.60
C ALA A 254 10.29 -21.54 9.46
N ASP A 255 10.23 -21.05 8.22
CA ASP A 255 10.85 -21.69 7.05
C ASP A 255 12.38 -21.65 7.12
N LYS A 256 12.95 -20.57 7.70
CA LYS A 256 14.39 -20.45 7.97
C LYS A 256 14.86 -21.29 9.15
N ALA A 257 14.04 -21.45 10.19
CA ALA A 257 14.37 -22.22 11.39
C ALA A 257 14.33 -23.75 11.17
N GLY A 258 13.89 -24.21 9.99
CA GLY A 258 13.58 -25.62 9.75
C GLY A 258 12.20 -25.96 10.31
N ALA A 259 11.42 -26.72 9.54
CA ALA A 259 10.02 -27.00 9.86
C ALA A 259 9.89 -27.79 11.17
N VAL A 260 9.59 -27.10 12.28
CA VAL A 260 9.10 -27.72 13.50
C VAL A 260 7.63 -28.06 13.30
N ARG A 261 7.34 -29.31 12.95
CA ARG A 261 5.96 -29.82 13.02
C ARG A 261 5.63 -30.11 14.47
N SER A 262 4.65 -29.39 15.00
CA SER A 262 4.04 -29.73 16.29
C SER A 262 2.71 -30.42 16.02
N THR A 263 2.56 -31.64 16.55
CA THR A 263 1.30 -32.41 16.46
C THR A 263 0.78 -32.62 17.87
N ALA A 264 -0.52 -32.43 18.08
CA ALA A 264 -1.15 -32.76 19.36
C ALA A 264 -1.30 -34.29 19.44
N VAL A 265 -0.64 -34.92 20.41
CA VAL A 265 -0.56 -36.40 20.50
C VAL A 265 -1.47 -36.95 21.61
N GLY A 266 -2.08 -36.11 22.44
CA GLY A 266 -3.09 -36.53 23.40
C GLY A 266 -3.59 -35.44 24.35
N LYS A 267 -4.66 -35.75 25.10
CA LYS A 267 -5.11 -34.93 26.24
C LYS A 267 -4.17 -35.12 27.41
N GLY A 268 -3.77 -34.02 28.05
CA GLY A 268 -2.99 -34.02 29.28
C GLY A 268 -3.84 -34.39 30.49
N ALA A 269 -3.21 -34.45 31.67
CA ALA A 269 -3.81 -34.94 32.92
C ALA A 269 -5.00 -34.11 33.43
N SER A 270 -5.24 -32.92 32.87
CA SER A 270 -6.38 -32.06 33.20
C SER A 270 -7.23 -31.77 31.97
N ARG A 271 -8.50 -31.40 32.18
CA ARG A 271 -9.47 -31.07 31.12
C ARG A 271 -9.03 -29.91 30.20
N THR A 272 -7.99 -29.17 30.58
CA THR A 272 -7.43 -28.00 29.88
C THR A 272 -6.00 -28.19 29.39
N SER A 273 -5.38 -29.35 29.60
CA SER A 273 -4.02 -29.62 29.12
C SER A 273 -4.02 -30.56 27.90
N TYR A 274 -3.09 -30.33 26.97
CA TYR A 274 -2.81 -31.22 25.84
C TYR A 274 -1.30 -31.42 25.72
N VAL A 275 -0.90 -32.64 25.38
CA VAL A 275 0.50 -33.01 25.14
C VAL A 275 0.81 -32.78 23.66
N ARG A 276 1.85 -31.99 23.38
CA ARG A 276 2.35 -31.76 22.03
C ARG A 276 3.69 -32.46 21.85
N GLU A 277 3.82 -33.15 20.73
CA GLU A 277 5.11 -33.68 20.28
C GLU A 277 5.72 -32.68 19.30
N HIS A 278 7.01 -32.39 19.51
CA HIS A 278 7.80 -31.51 18.66
C HIS A 278 8.85 -32.35 17.94
N ILE A 279 8.71 -32.49 16.63
CA ILE A 279 9.69 -33.20 15.81
C ILE A 279 10.66 -32.18 15.21
N PHE A 280 11.91 -32.22 15.65
CA PHE A 280 13.00 -31.42 15.10
C PHE A 280 13.65 -32.19 13.96
N ARG A 281 13.62 -31.63 12.74
CA ARG A 281 14.41 -32.14 11.61
C ARG A 281 15.52 -31.15 11.30
N ALA A 282 16.75 -31.50 11.67
CA ALA A 282 17.93 -30.77 11.23
C ALA A 282 18.13 -31.02 9.72
N ARG A 283 18.48 -29.96 8.97
CA ARG A 283 19.03 -30.12 7.62
C ARG A 283 20.49 -30.54 7.76
N LEU A 284 20.84 -31.70 7.21
CA LEU A 284 22.23 -32.08 6.89
C LEU A 284 22.66 -31.37 5.61
#